data_AF-A0A850HNE2-F1
#
_entry.id   AF-A0A850HNE2-F1
#
_cell.length_a   1.000
_cell.length_b   1.000
_cell.length_c   1.000
_cell.angle_alpha   90.00
_cell.angle_beta   90.00
_cell.angle_gamma   90.00
#
_symmetry.space_group_name_H-M   'P 1'
#
loop_
_entity.id
_entity.type
_entity.pdbx_description
1 polymer ?
#
loop_
_entity_poly.entity_id
_entity_poly.type
_entity_poly.pdbx_seq_one_letter_code
_entity_poly.pdbx_strand_id
1 'polypeptide(L)' 'MNEEEAVRLATLYARQQGYDPGQYEIRADRRDGEWLIFFRSGLARPGPGDFFTVYVDDKSRSAQRLVPGK' A
#
# COMPACT_ATOMS: atom_id res chain seq x y z
N MET A 1 -8.52 -7.24 -11.43
CA MET A 1 -7.16 -6.66 -11.48
C MET A 1 -6.19 -7.69 -10.91
N ASN A 2 -4.92 -7.69 -11.35
CA ASN A 2 -3.90 -8.60 -10.82
C ASN A 2 -3.06 -7.91 -9.72
N GLU A 3 -2.20 -8.68 -9.06
CA GLU A 3 -1.36 -8.18 -7.97
C GLU A 3 -0.45 -7.03 -8.40
N GLU A 4 0.21 -7.18 -9.56
CA GLU A 4 1.15 -6.18 -10.08
C GLU A 4 0.46 -4.82 -10.35
N GLU A 5 -0.74 -4.85 -10.95
CA GLU A 5 -1.54 -3.66 -11.22
C GLU A 5 -2.02 -3.01 -9.92
N ALA A 6 -2.44 -3.80 -8.92
CA ALA A 6 -2.82 -3.29 -7.60
C ALA A 6 -1.63 -2.63 -6.88
N VAL A 7 -0.46 -3.28 -6.88
CA VAL A 7 0.79 -2.73 -6.31
C VAL A 7 1.18 -1.43 -7.02
N ARG A 8 1.08 -1.38 -8.35
CA ARG A 8 1.37 -0.17 -9.12
C ARG A 8 0.44 0.99 -8.74
N LEU A 9 -0.86 0.75 -8.66
CA LEU A 9 -1.84 1.78 -8.26
C LEU A 9 -1.58 2.27 -6.83
N ALA A 10 -1.33 1.35 -5.90
CA ALA A 10 -0.99 1.70 -4.53
C ALA A 10 0.31 2.52 -4.43
N THR A 11 1.34 2.15 -5.20
CA THR A 11 2.63 2.86 -5.25
C THR A 11 2.46 4.29 -5.78
N LEU A 12 1.68 4.47 -6.84
CA LEU A 12 1.36 5.80 -7.39
C LEU A 12 0.60 6.65 -6.38
N TYR A 13 -0.40 6.07 -5.72
CA TYR A 13 -1.19 6.76 -4.71
C TYR A 13 -0.34 7.18 -3.50
N ALA A 14 0.51 6.28 -2.99
CA ALA A 14 1.43 6.59 -1.89
C ALA A 14 2.37 7.76 -2.24
N ARG A 15 2.93 7.79 -3.46
CA ARG A 15 3.74 8.92 -3.95
C ARG A 15 2.97 10.23 -3.99
N GLN A 16 1.71 10.21 -4.43
CA GLN A 16 0.85 11.41 -4.44
C GLN A 16 0.57 11.95 -3.04
N GLN A 17 0.58 11.08 -2.02
CA GLN A 17 0.44 11.46 -0.61
C GLN A 17 1.78 11.90 0.03
N GLY A 18 2.88 11.93 -0.74
CA GLY A 18 4.19 12.37 -0.27
C GLY A 18 5.07 11.27 0.37
N TYR A 19 4.64 10.01 0.31
CA TYR A 19 5.49 8.89 0.72
C TYR A 19 6.49 8.55 -0.38
N ASP A 20 7.65 8.00 0.01
CA ASP A 20 8.61 7.39 -0.91
C ASP A 20 8.53 5.85 -0.84
N PRO A 21 7.80 5.18 -1.76
CA PRO A 21 7.65 3.72 -1.73
C PRO A 21 8.96 2.95 -1.86
N GLY A 22 10.03 3.58 -2.37
CA GLY A 22 11.33 2.92 -2.54
C GLY A 22 11.99 2.52 -1.22
N GLN A 23 11.53 3.08 -0.10
CA GLN A 23 12.03 2.79 1.25
C GLN A 23 11.33 1.61 1.94
N TYR A 24 10.32 1.02 1.30
CA TYR A 24 9.44 0.03 1.91
C TYR A 24 9.53 -1.32 1.20
N GLU A 25 9.49 -2.38 1.98
CA GLU A 25 9.10 -3.70 1.49
C GLU A 25 7.58 -3.70 1.22
N ILE A 26 7.20 -4.13 0.03
CA ILE A 26 5.80 -4.16 -0.41
C ILE A 26 5.27 -5.58 -0.34
N ARG A 27 4.10 -5.77 0.27
CA ARG A 27 3.34 -7.02 0.23
C ARG A 27 1.90 -6.76 -0.17
N ALA A 28 1.35 -7.63 -1.00
CA ALA A 28 -0.05 -7.59 -1.40
C ALA A 28 -0.84 -8.73 -0.75
N ASP A 29 -2.03 -8.42 -0.26
CA ASP A 29 -3.04 -9.39 0.15
C ASP A 29 -4.37 -9.03 -0.53
N ARG A 30 -5.24 -10.00 -0.75
CA ARG A 30 -6.55 -9.77 -1.38
C ARG A 30 -7.66 -10.26 -0.45
N ARG A 31 -8.61 -9.37 -0.13
CA ARG A 31 -9.76 -9.67 0.73
C ARG A 31 -11.02 -9.00 0.22
N ASP A 32 -12.10 -9.76 0.10
CA ASP A 32 -13.46 -9.26 -0.19
C ASP A 32 -13.59 -8.31 -1.39
N GLY A 33 -12.76 -8.50 -2.44
CA GLY A 33 -12.79 -7.65 -3.63
C GLY A 33 -11.94 -6.38 -3.52
N GLU A 34 -11.12 -6.25 -2.49
CA GLU A 34 -10.10 -5.23 -2.34
C GLU A 34 -8.70 -5.85 -2.24
N TRP A 35 -7.72 -5.10 -2.71
CA TRP A 35 -6.30 -5.38 -2.50
C TRP A 35 -5.79 -4.52 -1.35
N LEU A 36 -5.10 -5.16 -0.41
CA LEU A 36 -4.41 -4.53 0.70
C LEU A 36 -2.92 -4.56 0.39
N ILE A 37 -2.36 -3.39 0.10
CA ILE A 37 -0.94 -3.24 -0.22
C ILE A 37 -0.23 -2.66 1.00
N PHE A 38 0.53 -3.51 1.67
CA PHE A 38 1.31 -3.16 2.86
C PHE A 38 2.68 -2.62 2.44
N PHE A 39 3.02 -1.45 2.94
CA PHE A 39 4.34 -0.84 2.83
C PHE A 39 4.95 -0.86 4.23
N ARG A 40 6.07 -1.56 4.41
CA ARG A 40 6.74 -1.67 5.70
C ARG A 40 8.23 -1.38 5.55
N SER A 41 8.77 -0.49 6.38
CA SER A 41 10.22 -0.26 6.39
C SER A 41 10.96 -1.53 6.83
N GLY A 42 12.17 -1.73 6.33
CA GLY A 42 13.04 -2.84 6.73
C GLY A 42 13.57 -2.74 8.17
N LEU A 43 13.06 -1.82 8.99
CA LEU A 43 13.49 -1.65 10.37
C LEU A 43 13.03 -2.83 11.24
N ALA A 44 13.92 -3.30 12.11
CA ALA A 44 13.64 -4.40 13.03
C ALA A 44 12.46 -4.09 13.99
N ARG A 45 12.24 -2.81 14.30
CA ARG A 45 11.10 -2.31 15.07
C ARG A 45 10.56 -1.04 14.40
N PRO A 46 9.59 -1.16 13.47
CA PRO A 46 8.96 0.00 12.85
C PRO A 46 8.20 0.80 13.91
N GLY A 47 8.41 2.11 13.95
CA GLY A 47 7.59 3.03 14.71
C GLY A 47 6.34 3.46 13.94
N PRO A 48 5.49 4.30 14.57
CA PRO A 48 4.38 4.95 13.87
C PRO A 48 4.91 5.75 12.67
N GLY A 49 4.32 5.53 11.49
CA GLY A 49 4.78 6.16 10.24
C GLY A 49 5.81 5.37 9.43
N ASP A 50 6.45 4.35 10.01
CA ASP A 50 7.41 3.47 9.32
C ASP A 50 6.74 2.35 8.53
N PHE A 51 5.42 2.31 8.53
CA PHE A 51 4.61 1.42 7.72
C PHE A 51 3.25 2.04 7.44
N PHE A 52 2.62 1.65 6.35
CA PHE A 52 1.27 2.05 6.01
C PHE A 52 0.62 0.99 5.09
N THR A 53 -0.69 1.07 4.93
CA THR A 53 -1.45 0.17 4.05
C THR A 53 -2.28 0.99 3.08
N VAL A 54 -2.23 0.64 1.80
CA VAL A 54 -3.08 1.22 0.77
C VAL A 54 -4.13 0.20 0.35
N TYR A 55 -5.39 0.64 0.32
CA TYR A 55 -6.53 -0.15 -0.13
C TYR A 55 -6.84 0.20 -1.58
N VAL A 56 -6.87 -0.82 -2.44
CA VAL A 56 -7.17 -0.69 -3.86
C VAL A 56 -8.39 -1.53 -4.20
N ASP A 57 -9.44 -0.89 -4.69
CA ASP A 57 -10.68 -1.57 -5.05
C ASP A 57 -10.53 -2.27 -6.41
N ASP A 58 -10.88 -3.56 -6.46
CA ASP A 58 -10.72 -4.41 -7.65
C ASP A 58 -11.73 -4.08 -8.77
N LYS A 59 -12.89 -3.51 -8.41
CA LYS A 59 -13.96 -3.18 -9.36
C LYS A 59 -13.72 -1.83 -10.03
N SER A 60 -13.42 -0.80 -9.24
CA SER A 60 -13.13 0.55 -9.72
C SER A 60 -11.69 0.72 -10.21
N ARG A 61 -10.80 -0.25 -9.91
CA ARG A 61 -9.38 -0.22 -10.24
C ARG A 61 -8.71 1.06 -9.76
N SER A 62 -9.01 1.46 -8.53
CA SER A 62 -8.51 2.71 -7.94
C SER A 62 -8.07 2.52 -6.51
N ALA A 63 -6.97 3.17 -6.14
CA ALA A 63 -6.55 3.29 -4.75
C ALA A 63 -7.47 4.28 -4.04
N GLN A 64 -8.10 3.84 -2.95
CA GLN A 64 -9.15 4.62 -2.28
C GLN A 64 -8.68 5.22 -0.95
N ARG A 65 -7.77 4.53 -0.25
CA ARG A 65 -7.43 4.87 1.14
C ARG A 65 -6.00 4.47 1.46
N LEU A 66 -5.28 5.37 2.14
CA LEU A 66 -4.00 5.08 2.79
C LEU A 66 -4.20 5.16 4.31
N VAL A 67 -3.76 4.14 5.03
CA VAL A 67 -3.84 4.06 6.49
C VAL A 67 -2.41 3.96 7.05
N PRO A 68 -1.92 4.98 7.75
CA PRO A 68 -0.64 4.89 8.46
C PRO A 68 -0.68 3.86 9.57
N GLY A 69 0.43 3.16 9.76
CA GLY A 69 0.68 2.32 10.91
C GLY A 69 0.70 3.12 12.21
N LYS A 70 0.06 2.58 13.26
CA LYS A 70 0.09 3.13 14.62
C LYS A 70 1.12 2.42 15.48
#